data_AF-A0A8K0KTS2-F1
#
_entry.id   AF-A0A8K0KTS2-F1
#
_cell.length_a   1.000
_cell.length_b   1.000
_cell.length_c   1.000
_cell.angle_alpha   90.00
_cell.angle_beta   90.00
_cell.angle_gamma   90.00
#
_symmetry.space_group_name_H-M   'P 1'
#
loop_
_entity.id
_entity.type
_entity.pdbx_description
1 polymer ?
#
loop_
_entity_poly.entity_id
_entity_poly.type
_entity_poly.pdbx_seq_one_letter_code
_entity_poly.pdbx_strand_id
1 'polypeptide(L)'
;MATTPHQLFLLADHIKLTLLERQRAQSLSLATTAQSSQISRSLESLRDGLASLGRQKFDEEAAGEDITDLESQISRLQLQYDELEADFSSSNTSEVTKTPNDPALQRDFAAAQSRPQGMRSSSLRKGAKSPGSKAVRFRDNPSAEEEPYKDDVADDANRAALFDKPYSDEPEGPDQENMDNQQIHTYHKQVLRDQDDQLDQLGLSIGRQRDLSIQMGNELDDQAVLLDDVDQSVDRHQGTLDRAKGRLNKISRGAKDNWSWVTIGCLILVLVLLIVLLK
;
A
#
# COMPACT_ATOMS: atom_id res chain seq x y z
N MET A 1 11.54 -11.07 -3.20
CA MET A 1 10.20 -11.69 -3.06
C MET A 1 9.28 -11.02 -4.07
N ALA A 2 8.22 -11.67 -4.55
CA ALA A 2 7.34 -11.06 -5.55
C ALA A 2 6.47 -9.96 -4.91
N THR A 3 6.37 -8.80 -5.55
CA THR A 3 5.47 -7.71 -5.15
C THR A 3 4.03 -8.18 -5.31
N THR A 4 3.28 -8.31 -4.21
CA THR A 4 1.91 -8.82 -4.31
C THR A 4 0.92 -7.68 -4.59
N PRO A 5 -0.15 -7.93 -5.39
CA PRO A 5 -1.15 -6.90 -5.69
C PRO A 5 -1.75 -6.25 -4.43
N HIS A 6 -1.99 -7.05 -3.39
CA HIS A 6 -2.54 -6.58 -2.12
C HIS A 6 -1.65 -5.54 -1.42
N GLN A 7 -0.33 -5.71 -1.48
CA GLN A 7 0.61 -4.75 -0.89
C GLN A 7 0.53 -3.38 -1.60
N LEU A 8 0.37 -3.37 -2.92
CA LEU A 8 0.19 -2.14 -3.67
C LEU A 8 -1.16 -1.46 -3.38
N PHE A 9 -2.22 -2.23 -3.15
CA PHE A 9 -3.51 -1.65 -2.71
C PHE A 9 -3.40 -0.97 -1.34
N LEU A 10 -2.70 -1.59 -0.38
CA LEU A 10 -2.46 -0.97 0.92
C LEU A 10 -1.62 0.30 0.81
N LEU A 11 -0.59 0.28 -0.04
CA LEU A 11 0.24 1.45 -0.32
C LEU A 11 -0.58 2.56 -0.98
N ALA A 12 -1.44 2.24 -1.95
CA ALA A 12 -2.35 3.19 -2.57
C ALA A 12 -3.30 3.85 -1.55
N ASP A 13 -3.85 3.07 -0.61
CA ASP A 13 -4.70 3.59 0.46
C ASP A 13 -3.93 4.54 1.41
N HIS A 14 -2.67 4.21 1.72
CA HIS A 14 -1.81 5.10 2.49
C HIS A 14 -1.49 6.41 1.75
N ILE A 15 -1.22 6.35 0.44
CA ILE A 15 -1.03 7.57 -0.38
C ILE A 15 -2.29 8.42 -0.33
N LYS A 16 -3.47 7.82 -0.47
CA LYS A 16 -4.74 8.53 -0.35
C LYS A 16 -4.89 9.24 0.99
N LEU A 17 -4.59 8.55 2.08
CA LEU A 17 -4.71 9.09 3.43
C LEU A 17 -3.74 10.25 3.68
N THR A 18 -2.49 10.12 3.23
CA THR A 18 -1.47 11.19 3.33
C THR A 18 -1.81 12.39 2.44
N LEU A 19 -2.46 12.18 1.29
CA LEU A 19 -2.97 13.23 0.41
C LEU A 19 -4.09 14.03 1.10
N LEU A 20 -5.04 13.35 1.74
CA LEU A 20 -6.11 14.00 2.52
C LEU A 20 -5.55 14.75 3.75
N GLU A 21 -4.58 14.17 4.45
CA GLU A 21 -3.88 14.83 5.56
C GLU A 21 -3.18 16.12 5.09
N ARG A 22 -2.53 16.06 3.91
CA ARG A 22 -1.94 17.23 3.26
C ARG A 22 -2.98 18.28 2.88
N GLN A 23 -4.11 17.91 2.26
CA GLN A 23 -5.17 18.85 1.92
C GLN A 23 -5.73 19.56 3.16
N ARG A 24 -5.88 18.81 4.26
CA ARG A 24 -6.28 19.39 5.56
C ARG A 24 -5.19 20.30 6.15
N ALA A 25 -3.92 19.92 6.07
CA ALA A 25 -2.82 20.77 6.52
C ALA A 25 -2.71 22.06 5.68
N GLN A 26 -3.00 21.99 4.37
CA GLN A 26 -3.08 23.15 3.49
C GLN A 26 -4.23 24.08 3.86
N SER A 27 -5.43 23.54 4.15
CA SER A 27 -6.55 24.37 4.60
C SER A 27 -6.26 25.08 5.93
N LEU A 28 -5.41 24.47 6.77
CA LEU A 28 -4.92 25.04 8.03
C LEU A 28 -3.64 25.89 7.86
N SER A 29 -3.12 26.06 6.64
CA SER A 29 -1.87 26.79 6.32
C SER A 29 -0.61 26.29 7.04
N LEU A 30 -0.55 24.99 7.36
CA LEU A 30 0.63 24.34 7.95
C LEU A 30 1.66 23.97 6.85
N ALA A 31 2.92 23.82 7.24
CA ALA A 31 3.98 23.41 6.33
C ALA A 31 3.77 21.97 5.84
N THR A 32 3.64 21.79 4.52
CA THR A 32 3.33 20.50 3.88
C THR A 32 4.50 19.92 3.05
N THR A 33 5.67 20.55 3.08
CA THR A 33 6.82 20.18 2.23
C THR A 33 7.38 18.79 2.53
N ALA A 34 7.40 18.37 3.80
CA ALA A 34 7.83 17.02 4.17
C ALA A 34 6.87 15.96 3.60
N GLN A 35 5.57 16.19 3.79
CA GLN A 35 4.50 15.32 3.28
C GLN A 35 4.52 15.22 1.76
N SER A 36 4.78 16.32 1.03
CA SER A 36 4.89 16.26 -0.43
C SER A 36 6.06 15.40 -0.91
N SER A 37 7.19 15.44 -0.21
CA SER A 37 8.34 14.58 -0.56
C SER A 37 8.04 13.10 -0.30
N GLN A 38 7.35 12.79 0.80
CA GLN A 38 6.94 11.44 1.14
C GLN A 38 5.93 10.89 0.13
N ILE A 39 4.90 11.69 -0.20
CA ILE A 39 3.88 11.32 -1.20
C ILE A 39 4.52 11.06 -2.57
N SER A 40 5.47 11.92 -3.00
CA SER A 40 6.16 11.72 -4.28
C SER A 40 6.96 10.42 -4.33
N ARG A 41 7.64 10.05 -3.23
CA ARG A 41 8.39 8.78 -3.14
C ARG A 41 7.46 7.58 -3.12
N SER A 42 6.35 7.66 -2.40
CA SER A 42 5.37 6.57 -2.37
C SER A 42 4.64 6.40 -3.70
N LEU A 43 4.38 7.48 -4.46
CA LEU A 43 3.83 7.38 -5.82
C LEU A 43 4.83 6.72 -6.76
N GLU A 44 6.11 7.07 -6.67
CA GLU A 44 7.17 6.41 -7.45
C GLU A 44 7.23 4.90 -7.13
N SER A 45 7.21 4.54 -5.83
CA SER A 45 7.18 3.15 -5.37
C SER A 45 5.92 2.39 -5.86
N LEU A 46 4.74 3.03 -5.86
CA LEU A 46 3.53 2.45 -6.43
C LEU A 46 3.72 2.19 -7.93
N ARG A 47 4.22 3.18 -8.67
CA ARG A 47 4.46 3.09 -10.11
C ARG A 47 5.42 1.94 -10.46
N ASP A 48 6.51 1.83 -9.71
CA ASP A 48 7.52 0.80 -9.93
C ASP A 48 7.00 -0.60 -9.56
N GLY A 49 6.22 -0.73 -8.48
CA GLY A 49 5.52 -1.97 -8.14
C GLY A 49 4.43 -2.36 -9.16
N LEU A 50 3.81 -1.38 -9.79
CA LEU A 50 2.86 -1.61 -10.87
C LEU A 50 3.56 -2.12 -12.14
N ALA A 51 4.77 -1.60 -12.41
CA ALA A 51 5.62 -2.08 -13.50
C ALA A 51 6.12 -3.52 -13.26
N SER A 52 6.47 -3.87 -12.02
CA SER A 52 6.85 -5.25 -11.68
C SER A 52 5.68 -6.24 -11.82
N LEU A 53 4.47 -5.86 -11.42
CA LEU A 53 3.26 -6.65 -11.69
C LEU A 53 2.97 -6.79 -13.19
N GLY A 54 3.23 -5.74 -13.98
CA GLY A 54 3.16 -5.81 -15.44
C GLY A 54 4.14 -6.82 -16.03
N ARG A 55 5.35 -6.93 -15.47
CA ARG A 55 6.33 -7.97 -15.85
C ARG A 55 5.83 -9.37 -15.42
N GLN A 56 5.30 -9.51 -14.21
CA GLN A 56 4.73 -10.78 -13.73
C GLN A 56 3.58 -11.25 -14.62
N LYS A 57 2.69 -10.34 -15.05
CA LYS A 57 1.63 -10.63 -16.02
C LYS A 57 2.18 -11.25 -17.30
N PHE A 58 3.25 -10.66 -17.84
CA PHE A 58 3.88 -11.13 -19.07
C PHE A 58 4.50 -12.53 -18.90
N ASP A 59 5.12 -12.80 -17.75
CA ASP A 59 5.70 -14.11 -17.44
C ASP A 59 4.61 -15.19 -17.26
N GLU A 60 3.50 -14.87 -16.58
CA GLU A 60 2.35 -15.79 -16.42
C GLU A 60 1.61 -16.04 -17.75
N GLU A 61 1.54 -15.03 -18.63
CA GLU A 61 1.05 -15.16 -20.01
C GLU A 61 1.93 -16.09 -20.86
N ALA A 62 3.25 -15.99 -20.73
CA ALA A 62 4.19 -16.89 -21.37
C ALA A 62 4.12 -18.33 -20.81
N ALA A 63 3.75 -18.48 -19.54
CA ALA A 63 3.55 -19.77 -18.89
C ALA A 63 2.18 -20.42 -19.20
N GLY A 64 1.21 -19.64 -19.71
CA GLY A 64 -0.14 -20.10 -20.05
C GLY A 64 -1.06 -20.27 -18.84
N GLU A 65 -0.82 -19.53 -17.76
CA GLU A 65 -1.70 -19.49 -16.57
C GLU A 65 -2.91 -18.56 -16.77
N ASP A 66 -3.93 -18.70 -15.90
CA ASP A 66 -5.13 -17.86 -15.92
C ASP A 66 -4.85 -16.46 -15.33
N ILE A 67 -4.65 -15.46 -16.20
CA ILE A 67 -4.19 -14.10 -15.82
C ILE A 67 -5.35 -13.14 -15.54
N THR A 68 -6.61 -13.56 -15.73
CA THR A 68 -7.79 -12.67 -15.71
C THR A 68 -7.95 -11.89 -14.39
N ASP A 69 -7.67 -12.53 -13.26
CA ASP A 69 -7.76 -11.90 -11.94
C ASP A 69 -6.65 -10.85 -11.76
N LEU A 70 -5.40 -11.22 -12.06
CA LEU A 70 -4.22 -10.35 -11.96
C LEU A 70 -4.34 -9.15 -12.91
N GLU A 71 -4.86 -9.34 -14.12
CA GLU A 71 -5.16 -8.26 -15.07
C GLU A 71 -6.21 -7.27 -14.54
N SER A 72 -7.27 -7.78 -13.90
CA SER A 72 -8.30 -6.93 -13.31
C SER A 72 -7.74 -6.09 -12.15
N GLN A 73 -6.87 -6.69 -11.33
CA GLN A 73 -6.22 -6.04 -10.20
C GLN A 73 -5.23 -4.97 -10.67
N ILE A 74 -4.41 -5.25 -11.69
CA ILE A 74 -3.51 -4.26 -12.30
C ILE A 74 -4.31 -3.09 -12.88
N SER A 75 -5.39 -3.38 -13.62
CA SER A 75 -6.22 -2.32 -14.22
C SER A 75 -6.85 -1.41 -13.17
N ARG A 76 -7.29 -1.98 -12.04
CA ARG A 76 -7.82 -1.22 -10.91
C ARG A 76 -6.75 -0.37 -10.23
N LEU A 77 -5.55 -0.93 -10.02
CA LEU A 77 -4.41 -0.20 -9.44
C LEU A 77 -3.94 0.95 -10.36
N GLN A 78 -3.98 0.75 -11.69
CA GLN A 78 -3.67 1.79 -12.68
C GLN A 78 -4.63 2.98 -12.55
N LEU A 79 -5.94 2.72 -12.54
CA LEU A 79 -6.94 3.77 -12.38
C LEU A 79 -6.76 4.52 -11.05
N GLN A 80 -6.46 3.80 -9.96
CA GLN A 80 -6.21 4.42 -8.66
C GLN A 80 -4.93 5.26 -8.65
N TYR A 81 -3.86 4.80 -9.29
CA TYR A 81 -2.62 5.55 -9.41
C TYR A 81 -2.84 6.87 -10.17
N ASP A 82 -3.53 6.82 -11.32
CA ASP A 82 -3.82 8.00 -12.13
C ASP A 82 -4.65 9.04 -11.36
N GLU A 83 -5.63 8.57 -10.58
CA GLU A 83 -6.46 9.43 -9.71
C GLU A 83 -5.62 10.09 -8.59
N LEU A 84 -4.78 9.31 -7.91
CA LEU A 84 -3.90 9.81 -6.84
C LEU A 84 -2.84 10.80 -7.37
N GLU A 85 -2.30 10.55 -8.55
CA GLU A 85 -1.34 11.44 -9.21
C GLU A 85 -2.01 12.75 -9.65
N ALA A 86 -3.23 12.67 -10.19
CA ALA A 86 -4.03 13.84 -10.52
C ALA A 86 -4.35 14.68 -9.28
N ASP A 87 -4.75 14.06 -8.17
CA ASP A 87 -5.02 14.74 -6.90
C ASP A 87 -3.77 15.37 -6.27
N PHE A 88 -2.61 14.71 -6.39
CA PHE A 88 -1.35 15.25 -5.90
C PHE A 88 -0.93 16.50 -6.67
N SER A 89 -1.13 16.47 -8.00
CA SER A 89 -0.78 17.53 -8.95
C SER A 89 -1.78 18.69 -8.97
N SER A 90 -3.07 18.43 -8.72
CA SER A 90 -4.14 19.44 -8.72
C SER A 90 -4.09 20.40 -7.53
N SER A 91 -3.22 20.14 -6.55
CA SER A 91 -2.98 20.98 -5.36
C SER A 91 -2.61 22.45 -5.65
N ASN A 92 -2.41 22.87 -6.90
CA ASN A 92 -2.24 24.29 -7.25
C ASN A 92 -3.56 25.05 -7.43
N THR A 93 -4.72 24.39 -7.41
CA THR A 93 -6.02 25.06 -7.63
C THR A 93 -7.13 24.48 -6.76
N SER A 94 -6.94 24.52 -5.44
CA SER A 94 -8.10 24.50 -4.54
C SER A 94 -8.29 25.91 -4.01
N GLU A 95 -8.99 26.74 -4.78
CA GLU A 95 -9.80 27.80 -4.18
C GLU A 95 -10.85 27.10 -3.31
N VAL A 96 -10.46 26.73 -2.09
CA VAL A 96 -11.41 26.46 -1.00
C VAL A 96 -12.34 27.66 -1.00
N THR A 97 -13.63 27.39 -1.21
CA THR A 97 -14.67 28.39 -1.35
C THR A 97 -14.56 29.39 -0.21
N LYS A 98 -14.03 30.59 -0.50
CA LYS A 98 -13.96 31.71 0.46
C LYS A 98 -15.36 32.25 0.79
N THR A 99 -16.38 31.72 0.14
CA THR A 99 -17.77 32.11 0.20
C THR A 99 -18.65 30.90 0.50
N PRO A 100 -19.57 30.97 1.48
CA PRO A 100 -20.53 29.92 1.73
C PRO A 100 -21.38 29.60 0.48
N ASN A 101 -21.73 28.33 0.28
CA ASN A 101 -22.72 27.92 -0.73
C ASN A 101 -24.14 28.45 -0.42
N ASP A 102 -24.40 28.81 0.83
CA ASP A 102 -25.67 29.40 1.29
C ASP A 102 -25.41 30.73 2.03
N PRO A 103 -25.95 31.86 1.56
CA PRO A 103 -25.78 33.16 2.24
C PRO A 103 -26.35 33.19 3.66
N ALA A 104 -27.28 32.31 4.04
CA ALA A 104 -27.81 32.25 5.40
C ALA A 104 -26.76 31.79 6.44
N LEU A 105 -25.77 31.00 6.01
CA LEU A 105 -24.73 30.43 6.87
C LEU A 105 -23.48 31.32 6.98
N GLN A 106 -23.54 32.54 6.44
CA GLN A 106 -22.40 33.46 6.39
C GLN A 106 -21.92 33.91 7.77
N ARG A 107 -22.82 33.98 8.76
CA ARG A 107 -22.46 34.29 10.15
C ARG A 107 -21.68 33.16 10.81
N ASP A 108 -22.10 31.92 10.61
CA ASP A 108 -21.44 30.74 11.18
C ASP A 108 -20.09 30.49 10.52
N PHE A 109 -20.00 30.70 9.20
CA PHE A 109 -18.74 30.66 8.46
C PHE A 109 -17.75 31.72 8.95
N ALA A 110 -18.21 32.96 9.19
CA ALA A 110 -17.39 34.03 9.77
C ALA A 110 -16.96 33.71 11.21
N ALA A 111 -17.83 33.08 12.01
CA ALA A 111 -17.52 32.65 13.37
C ALA A 111 -16.46 31.52 13.38
N ALA A 112 -16.54 30.59 12.44
CA ALA A 112 -15.57 29.50 12.29
C ALA A 112 -14.20 29.99 11.79
N GLN A 113 -14.17 31.03 10.96
CA GLN A 113 -12.93 31.70 10.54
C GLN A 113 -12.33 32.60 11.63
N SER A 114 -13.15 33.11 12.56
CA SER A 114 -12.68 33.91 13.69
C SER A 114 -12.04 33.03 14.76
N ARG A 115 -10.71 32.91 14.72
CA ARG A 115 -9.93 32.25 15.77
C ARG A 115 -10.10 33.03 17.10
N PRO A 116 -10.30 32.36 18.26
CA PRO A 116 -10.19 33.01 19.55
C PRO A 116 -8.73 33.42 19.80
N GLN A 117 -8.38 34.66 19.43
CA GLN A 117 -7.16 35.30 19.88
C GLN A 117 -7.35 35.75 21.33
N GLY A 118 -6.93 34.92 22.30
CA GLY A 118 -6.83 35.39 23.67
C GLY A 118 -6.97 34.39 24.81
N MET A 119 -6.45 33.16 24.71
CA MET A 119 -6.09 32.43 25.93
C MET A 119 -4.59 32.61 26.16
N ARG A 120 -4.23 33.80 26.64
CA ARG A 120 -2.89 34.05 27.19
C ARG A 120 -2.75 33.13 28.40
N SER A 121 -1.68 32.35 28.41
CA SER A 121 -1.25 31.53 29.53
C SER A 121 -1.05 32.41 30.77
N SER A 122 -2.05 32.45 31.65
CA SER A 122 -1.85 32.91 33.02
C SER A 122 -1.16 31.78 33.78
N SER A 123 0.15 31.91 33.88
CA SER A 123 0.96 31.29 34.90
C SER A 123 0.43 31.70 36.28
N LEU A 124 -0.43 30.88 36.89
CA LEU A 124 -0.70 30.92 38.32
C LEU A 124 -1.23 29.57 38.83
N ARG A 125 -0.59 29.12 39.91
CA ARG A 125 -0.96 28.06 40.86
C ARG A 125 -0.57 26.61 40.52
N LYS A 126 0.68 26.33 40.91
CA LYS A 126 1.08 25.24 41.81
C LYS A 126 -0.08 24.50 42.48
N GLY A 127 -0.16 23.19 42.22
CA GLY A 127 -0.77 22.20 43.12
C GLY A 127 -2.13 21.65 42.71
N ALA A 128 -2.16 20.72 41.75
CA ALA A 128 -3.05 19.55 41.75
C ALA A 128 -2.67 18.61 40.59
N LYS A 129 -2.43 17.34 40.90
CA LYS A 129 -2.33 16.26 39.90
C LYS A 129 -3.73 16.08 39.29
N SER A 130 -3.88 16.44 38.01
CA SER A 130 -5.02 16.05 37.18
C SER A 130 -4.54 15.00 36.16
N PRO A 131 -5.29 13.91 35.91
CA PRO A 131 -4.88 12.89 34.95
C PRO A 131 -4.96 13.44 33.52
N GLY A 132 -4.10 12.91 32.66
CA GLY A 132 -3.70 13.46 31.36
C GLY A 132 -4.83 14.04 30.51
N SER A 133 -4.66 15.28 30.10
CA SER A 133 -5.39 15.85 28.98
C SER A 133 -5.10 15.02 27.73
N LYS A 134 -6.12 14.28 27.28
CA LYS A 134 -6.18 13.56 26.00
C LYS A 134 -5.92 14.57 24.87
N ALA A 135 -4.70 14.57 24.37
CA ALA A 135 -4.35 15.14 23.10
C ALA A 135 -3.71 14.00 22.32
N VAL A 136 -4.39 13.57 21.24
CA VAL A 136 -3.84 12.65 20.25
C VAL A 136 -2.63 13.34 19.63
N ARG A 137 -1.46 13.03 20.19
CA ARG A 137 -0.18 13.49 19.69
C ARG A 137 0.41 12.33 18.91
N PHE A 138 0.32 12.41 17.59
CA PHE A 138 1.17 11.62 16.70
C PHE A 138 2.61 11.94 17.08
N ARG A 139 3.27 11.00 17.75
CA ARG A 139 4.67 11.12 18.13
C ARG A 139 5.43 10.09 17.32
N ASP A 140 6.20 10.59 16.37
CA ASP A 140 7.35 9.93 15.75
C ASP A 140 8.44 9.73 16.84
N ASN A 141 8.21 8.83 17.80
CA ASN A 141 9.22 8.49 18.81
C ASN A 141 9.79 7.09 18.52
N PRO A 142 10.94 7.00 17.81
CA PRO A 142 11.57 5.73 17.46
C PRO A 142 12.16 4.97 18.67
N SER A 143 12.02 5.47 19.90
CA SER A 143 12.55 4.81 21.11
C SER A 143 11.59 3.82 21.77
N ALA A 144 10.50 3.43 21.10
CA ALA A 144 9.57 2.39 21.59
C ALA A 144 9.84 0.99 21.00
N GLU A 145 10.96 0.82 20.28
CA GLU A 145 11.33 -0.39 19.54
C GLU A 145 11.78 -1.59 20.42
N GLU A 146 11.69 -1.51 21.75
CA GLU A 146 12.21 -2.56 22.65
C GLU A 146 11.15 -3.45 23.31
N GLU A 147 9.85 -3.21 23.13
CA GLU A 147 8.83 -4.13 23.66
C GLU A 147 8.54 -5.23 22.62
N PRO A 148 8.76 -6.52 22.95
CA PRO A 148 8.44 -7.62 22.06
C PRO A 148 6.94 -7.56 21.75
N TYR A 149 6.58 -7.56 20.45
CA TYR A 149 5.20 -7.68 19.99
C TYR A 149 4.52 -8.86 20.69
N LYS A 150 3.76 -8.56 21.75
CA LYS A 150 2.79 -9.48 22.30
C LYS A 150 1.60 -9.45 21.39
N ASP A 151 1.44 -10.54 20.67
CA ASP A 151 0.23 -10.90 19.95
C ASP A 151 -0.90 -11.12 20.97
N ASP A 152 -1.42 -10.01 21.50
CA ASP A 152 -2.47 -10.01 22.51
C ASP A 152 -3.78 -10.35 21.80
N VAL A 153 -4.18 -11.62 21.88
CA VAL A 153 -5.44 -12.21 21.38
C VAL A 153 -6.70 -11.39 21.76
N ALA A 154 -6.59 -10.53 22.77
CA ALA A 154 -7.62 -9.59 23.19
C ALA A 154 -7.84 -8.44 22.18
N ASP A 155 -6.79 -7.99 21.50
CA ASP A 155 -6.85 -6.90 20.51
C ASP A 155 -7.56 -7.35 19.23
N ASP A 156 -7.39 -8.61 18.82
CA ASP A 156 -8.10 -9.21 17.68
C ASP A 156 -9.58 -9.44 17.96
N ALA A 157 -9.93 -9.85 19.18
CA ALA A 157 -11.32 -9.97 19.61
C ALA A 157 -12.04 -8.62 19.62
N ASN A 158 -11.35 -7.55 20.04
CA ASN A 158 -11.88 -6.19 20.00
C ASN A 158 -12.05 -5.68 18.58
N ARG A 159 -11.11 -5.98 17.67
CA ARG A 159 -11.22 -5.65 16.25
C ARG A 159 -12.40 -6.35 15.59
N ALA A 160 -12.61 -7.64 15.87
CA ALA A 160 -13.73 -8.40 15.33
C ALA A 160 -15.09 -7.85 15.79
N ALA A 161 -15.19 -7.43 17.06
CA ALA A 161 -16.42 -6.85 17.62
C ALA A 161 -16.81 -5.51 16.97
N LEU A 162 -15.86 -4.77 16.39
CA LEU A 162 -16.10 -3.50 15.69
C LEU A 162 -16.77 -3.66 14.32
N PHE A 163 -16.62 -4.82 13.67
CA PHE A 163 -17.13 -5.09 12.31
C PHE A 163 -18.32 -6.04 12.26
N ASP A 164 -18.83 -6.50 13.41
CA ASP A 164 -19.86 -7.54 13.49
C ASP A 164 -21.27 -7.04 13.09
N LYS A 165 -21.44 -5.72 12.87
CA LYS A 165 -22.73 -5.13 12.48
C LYS A 165 -22.70 -4.66 11.02
N PRO A 166 -23.62 -5.16 10.16
CA PRO A 166 -23.80 -4.62 8.82
C PRO A 166 -24.15 -3.13 8.90
N TYR A 167 -23.48 -2.31 8.10
CA TYR A 167 -23.80 -0.89 7.95
C TYR A 167 -25.26 -0.75 7.50
N SER A 168 -26.08 -0.03 8.28
CA SER A 168 -27.49 0.24 7.99
C SER A 168 -27.69 1.74 7.95
N ASP A 169 -28.28 2.25 6.87
CA ASP A 169 -28.46 3.69 6.62
C ASP A 169 -29.41 4.37 7.62
N GLU A 170 -30.25 3.58 8.28
CA GLU A 170 -31.15 4.01 9.36
C GLU A 170 -30.83 3.19 10.62
N PRO A 171 -29.93 3.68 11.50
CA PRO A 171 -29.78 3.08 12.81
C PRO A 171 -31.09 3.30 13.57
N GLU A 172 -31.73 2.21 14.05
CA GLU A 172 -32.82 2.33 15.03
C GLU A 172 -32.29 3.11 16.23
N GLY A 173 -32.66 4.39 16.30
CA GLY A 173 -32.41 5.21 17.46
C GLY A 173 -33.17 4.61 18.65
N PRO A 174 -32.60 4.65 19.87
CA PRO A 174 -33.29 4.11 21.04
C PRO A 174 -34.65 4.78 21.20
N ASP A 175 -35.66 4.02 21.65
CA ASP A 175 -37.00 4.52 21.95
C ASP A 175 -36.94 5.59 23.07
N GLN A 176 -36.90 6.86 22.67
CA GLN A 176 -36.80 8.01 23.58
C GLN A 176 -38.15 8.45 24.15
N GLU A 177 -39.26 7.80 23.75
CA GLU A 177 -40.63 8.23 24.06
C GLU A 177 -40.96 8.27 25.56
N ASN A 178 -40.22 7.54 26.39
CA ASN A 178 -40.46 7.43 27.84
C ASN A 178 -39.30 7.96 28.71
N MET A 179 -38.30 8.64 28.13
CA MET A 179 -37.12 9.11 28.88
C MET A 179 -37.26 10.58 29.28
N ASP A 180 -36.92 10.91 30.53
CA ASP A 180 -36.82 12.31 30.97
C ASP A 180 -35.62 13.01 30.30
N ASN A 181 -35.69 14.33 30.10
CA ASN A 181 -34.62 15.11 29.45
C ASN A 181 -33.24 14.90 30.11
N GLN A 182 -33.19 14.70 31.43
CA GLN A 182 -31.94 14.40 32.13
C GLN A 182 -31.41 13.00 31.82
N GLN A 183 -32.29 12.03 31.62
CA GLN A 183 -31.94 10.67 31.25
C GLN A 183 -31.46 10.60 29.80
N ILE A 184 -32.13 11.31 28.88
CA ILE A 184 -31.72 11.46 27.48
C ILE A 184 -30.31 12.06 27.39
N HIS A 185 -30.05 13.13 28.14
CA HIS A 185 -28.73 13.76 28.16
C HIS A 185 -27.63 12.85 28.76
N THR A 186 -27.96 12.07 29.79
CA THR A 186 -27.01 11.11 30.38
C THR A 186 -26.71 9.97 29.41
N TYR A 187 -27.72 9.49 28.69
CA TYR A 187 -27.59 8.47 27.66
C TYR A 187 -26.72 8.96 26.49
N HIS A 188 -26.99 10.15 25.93
CA HIS A 188 -26.17 10.70 24.85
C HIS A 188 -24.71 10.92 25.27
N LYS A 189 -24.46 11.29 26.54
CA LYS A 189 -23.09 11.37 27.07
C LYS A 189 -22.39 10.00 27.12
N GLN A 190 -23.13 8.94 27.38
CA GLN A 190 -22.59 7.59 27.38
C GLN A 190 -22.30 7.14 25.94
N VAL A 191 -23.24 7.32 25.02
CA VAL A 191 -23.04 7.01 23.59
C VAL A 191 -21.86 7.78 23.01
N LEU A 192 -21.70 9.07 23.33
CA LEU A 192 -20.54 9.86 22.89
C LEU A 192 -19.22 9.30 23.43
N ARG A 193 -19.20 8.81 24.66
CA ARG A 193 -17.99 8.17 25.22
C ARG A 193 -17.69 6.85 24.53
N ASP A 194 -18.70 6.02 24.30
CA ASP A 194 -18.54 4.73 23.62
C ASP A 194 -18.04 4.93 22.18
N GLN A 195 -18.50 5.98 21.50
CA GLN A 195 -18.01 6.38 20.17
C GLN A 195 -16.56 6.88 20.21
N ASP A 196 -16.21 7.75 21.18
CA ASP A 196 -14.83 8.21 21.35
C ASP A 196 -13.87 7.02 21.60
N ASP A 197 -14.28 6.06 22.43
CA ASP A 197 -13.47 4.87 22.72
C ASP A 197 -13.31 3.96 21.48
N GLN A 198 -14.34 3.85 20.62
CA GLN A 198 -14.24 3.17 19.32
C GLN A 198 -13.31 3.91 18.35
N LEU A 199 -13.35 5.25 18.31
CA LEU A 199 -12.46 6.06 17.49
C LEU A 199 -11.00 5.94 17.95
N ASP A 200 -10.74 5.84 19.26
CA ASP A 200 -9.41 5.62 19.81
C ASP A 200 -8.85 4.25 19.33
N GLN A 201 -9.67 3.19 19.33
CA GLN A 201 -9.26 1.87 18.80
C GLN A 201 -9.02 1.89 17.29
N LEU A 202 -9.89 2.56 16.53
CA LEU A 202 -9.69 2.76 15.09
C LEU A 202 -8.40 3.53 14.81
N GLY A 203 -8.11 4.58 15.60
CA GLY A 203 -6.88 5.36 15.49
C GLY A 203 -5.61 4.51 15.68
N LEU A 204 -5.61 3.60 16.66
CA LEU A 204 -4.51 2.65 16.86
C LEU A 204 -4.37 1.69 15.68
N SER A 205 -5.49 1.18 15.14
CA SER A 205 -5.46 0.27 13.98
C SER A 205 -4.92 0.94 12.71
N ILE A 206 -5.31 2.20 12.48
CA ILE A 206 -4.85 3.02 11.36
C ILE A 206 -3.36 3.37 11.52
N GLY A 207 -2.92 3.65 12.75
CA GLY A 207 -1.50 3.86 13.06
C GLY A 207 -0.64 2.64 12.69
N ARG A 208 -1.06 1.43 13.12
CA ARG A 208 -0.35 0.19 12.77
C ARG A 208 -0.36 -0.08 11.26
N GLN A 209 -1.48 0.18 10.58
CA GLN A 209 -1.57 0.05 9.12
C GLN A 209 -0.64 1.02 8.40
N ARG A 210 -0.51 2.26 8.89
CA ARG A 210 0.44 3.25 8.39
C ARG A 210 1.88 2.78 8.54
N ASP A 211 2.26 2.27 9.70
CA ASP A 211 3.62 1.77 9.94
C ASP A 211 3.96 0.61 9.01
N LEU A 212 3.03 -0.34 8.85
CA LEU A 212 3.18 -1.46 7.92
C LEU A 212 3.28 -0.98 6.47
N SER A 213 2.50 0.02 6.07
CA SER A 213 2.58 0.60 4.72
C SER A 213 3.91 1.31 4.47
N ILE A 214 4.48 1.99 5.46
CA ILE A 214 5.80 2.64 5.34
C ILE A 214 6.89 1.57 5.18
N GLN A 215 6.84 0.51 6.00
CA GLN A 215 7.77 -0.61 5.89
C GLN A 215 7.66 -1.31 4.54
N MET A 216 6.44 -1.53 4.03
CA MET A 216 6.19 -2.06 2.69
C MET A 216 6.78 -1.15 1.60
N GLY A 217 6.60 0.17 1.71
CA GLY A 217 7.16 1.13 0.75
C GLY A 217 8.69 1.09 0.70
N ASN A 218 9.34 0.99 1.86
CA ASN A 218 10.81 0.86 1.94
C ASN A 218 11.28 -0.50 1.37
N GLU A 219 10.59 -1.58 1.69
CA GLU A 219 10.91 -2.91 1.16
C GLU A 219 10.68 -2.99 -0.37
N LEU A 220 9.66 -2.30 -0.90
CA LEU A 220 9.46 -2.17 -2.34
C LEU A 220 10.58 -1.37 -3.01
N ASP A 221 11.09 -0.32 -2.37
CA ASP A 221 12.24 0.47 -2.85
C ASP A 221 13.52 -0.38 -2.86
N ASP A 222 13.76 -1.14 -1.78
CA ASP A 222 14.86 -2.10 -1.69
C ASP A 222 14.74 -3.22 -2.75
N GLN A 223 13.51 -3.67 -3.04
CA GLN A 223 13.25 -4.65 -4.10
C GLN A 223 13.41 -4.06 -5.51
N ALA A 224 13.12 -2.78 -5.74
CA ALA A 224 13.35 -2.12 -7.03
C ALA A 224 14.85 -2.09 -7.37
N VAL A 225 15.70 -1.82 -6.37
CA VAL A 225 17.17 -1.92 -6.51
C VAL A 225 17.60 -3.36 -6.82
N LEU A 226 16.98 -4.34 -6.16
CA LEU A 226 17.29 -5.76 -6.37
C LEU A 226 16.81 -6.27 -7.75
N LEU A 227 15.75 -5.68 -8.31
CA LEU A 227 15.21 -5.99 -9.64
C LEU A 227 16.14 -5.53 -10.76
N ASP A 228 16.85 -4.40 -10.61
CA ASP A 228 17.86 -3.94 -11.58
C ASP A 228 19.05 -4.91 -11.66
N ASP A 229 19.48 -5.44 -10.51
CA ASP A 229 20.51 -6.48 -10.44
C ASP A 229 20.04 -7.80 -11.09
N VAL A 230 18.76 -8.17 -10.90
CA VAL A 230 18.17 -9.34 -11.55
C VAL A 230 18.07 -9.13 -13.06
N ASP A 231 17.64 -7.96 -13.56
CA ASP A 231 17.56 -7.63 -14.99
C ASP A 231 18.95 -7.76 -15.65
N GLN A 232 19.97 -7.20 -14.99
CA GLN A 232 21.35 -7.34 -15.44
C GLN A 232 21.84 -8.81 -15.43
N SER A 233 21.39 -9.61 -14.47
CA SER A 233 21.72 -11.05 -14.42
C SER A 233 21.01 -11.83 -15.54
N VAL A 234 19.76 -11.49 -15.87
CA VAL A 234 18.99 -12.10 -16.95
C VAL A 234 19.63 -11.79 -18.30
N ASP A 235 20.07 -10.56 -18.54
CA ASP A 235 20.80 -10.18 -19.75
C ASP A 235 22.09 -11.00 -19.94
N ARG A 236 22.82 -11.25 -18.84
CA ARG A 236 24.01 -12.12 -18.87
C ARG A 236 23.65 -13.57 -19.18
N HIS A 237 22.57 -14.09 -18.61
CA HIS A 237 22.08 -15.44 -18.88
C HIS A 237 21.55 -15.59 -20.31
N GLN A 238 20.84 -14.61 -20.85
CA GLN A 238 20.39 -14.55 -22.23
C GLN A 238 21.58 -14.56 -23.20
N GLY A 239 22.61 -13.75 -22.96
CA GLY A 239 23.84 -13.77 -23.75
C GLY A 239 24.60 -15.11 -23.67
N THR A 240 24.45 -15.86 -22.57
CA THR A 240 25.05 -17.20 -22.42
C THR A 240 24.22 -18.24 -23.18
N LEU A 241 22.89 -18.16 -23.11
CA LEU A 241 21.95 -18.97 -23.87
C LEU A 241 22.08 -18.77 -25.38
N ASP A 242 22.28 -17.54 -25.85
CA ASP A 242 22.45 -17.26 -27.28
C ASP A 242 23.78 -17.82 -27.81
N ARG A 243 24.85 -17.76 -27.01
CA ARG A 243 26.11 -18.44 -27.33
C ARG A 243 25.94 -19.96 -27.34
N ALA A 244 25.19 -20.52 -26.39
CA ALA A 244 24.88 -21.95 -26.34
C ALA A 244 24.06 -22.38 -27.57
N LYS A 245 22.99 -21.64 -27.92
CA LYS A 245 22.20 -21.81 -29.15
C LYS A 245 23.07 -21.73 -30.41
N GLY A 246 23.99 -20.77 -30.48
CA GLY A 246 24.91 -20.62 -31.61
C GLY A 246 25.86 -21.82 -31.77
N ARG A 247 26.37 -22.37 -30.66
CA ARG A 247 27.17 -23.61 -30.67
C ARG A 247 26.32 -24.81 -31.09
N LEU A 248 25.10 -24.91 -30.58
CA LEU A 248 24.18 -25.99 -30.90
C LEU A 248 23.77 -25.97 -32.38
N ASN A 249 23.52 -24.78 -32.94
CA ASN A 249 23.30 -24.61 -34.38
C ASN A 249 24.52 -24.98 -35.21
N LYS A 250 25.74 -24.61 -34.79
CA LYS A 250 26.97 -25.03 -35.48
C LYS A 250 27.16 -26.55 -35.45
N ILE A 251 26.88 -27.18 -34.31
CA ILE A 251 26.95 -28.65 -34.16
C ILE A 251 25.87 -29.31 -35.02
N SER A 252 24.62 -28.83 -35.00
CA SER A 252 23.53 -29.34 -35.83
C SER A 252 23.87 -29.28 -37.33
N ARG A 253 24.43 -28.15 -37.78
CA ARG A 253 24.82 -27.96 -39.19
C ARG A 253 26.01 -28.83 -39.57
N GLY A 254 27.02 -28.93 -38.71
CA GLY A 254 28.17 -29.82 -38.92
C GLY A 254 27.79 -31.30 -38.85
N ALA A 255 26.82 -31.68 -38.02
CA ALA A 255 26.32 -33.05 -37.93
C ALA A 255 25.59 -33.47 -39.21
N LYS A 256 24.85 -32.56 -39.86
CA LYS A 256 24.13 -32.84 -41.11
C LYS A 256 25.07 -33.20 -42.27
N ASP A 257 26.20 -32.51 -42.42
CA ASP A 257 27.16 -32.78 -43.50
C ASP A 257 28.02 -34.03 -43.24
N ASN A 258 28.32 -34.33 -41.97
CA ASN A 258 29.15 -35.48 -41.60
C ASN A 258 28.34 -36.76 -41.34
N TRP A 259 27.01 -36.70 -41.34
CA TRP A 259 26.15 -37.86 -41.04
C TRP A 259 26.37 -39.01 -42.03
N SER A 260 26.58 -38.71 -43.32
CA SER A 260 26.86 -39.73 -44.34
C SER A 260 28.17 -40.48 -44.08
N TRP A 261 29.22 -39.77 -43.66
CA TRP A 261 30.50 -40.38 -43.31
C TRP A 261 30.42 -41.21 -42.02
N VAL A 262 29.69 -40.73 -41.03
CA VAL A 262 29.46 -41.45 -39.76
C VAL A 262 28.63 -42.71 -39.98
N THR A 263 27.58 -42.67 -40.81
CA THR A 263 26.76 -43.85 -41.11
C THR A 263 27.56 -44.92 -41.86
N ILE A 264 28.38 -44.53 -42.84
CA ILE A 264 29.30 -45.45 -43.55
C ILE A 264 30.28 -46.09 -42.57
N GLY A 265 30.93 -45.31 -41.70
CA GLY A 265 31.85 -45.83 -40.69
C GLY A 265 31.18 -46.78 -39.70
N CYS A 266 29.96 -46.44 -39.25
CA CYS A 266 29.16 -47.29 -38.36
C CYS A 266 28.80 -48.62 -39.05
N LEU A 267 28.42 -48.59 -40.34
CA LEU A 267 28.12 -49.79 -41.12
C LEU A 267 29.35 -50.72 -41.23
N ILE A 268 30.53 -50.15 -41.46
CA ILE A 268 31.80 -50.89 -41.51
C ILE A 268 32.10 -51.52 -40.14
N LEU A 269 31.91 -50.79 -39.05
CA LEU A 269 32.13 -51.30 -37.70
C LEU A 269 31.21 -52.48 -37.39
N VAL A 270 29.92 -52.36 -37.70
CA VAL A 270 28.94 -53.45 -37.55
C VAL A 270 29.34 -54.67 -38.40
N LEU A 271 29.81 -54.45 -39.64
CA LEU A 271 30.29 -55.53 -40.51
C LEU A 271 31.50 -56.25 -39.90
N VAL A 272 32.49 -55.51 -39.39
CA VAL A 272 33.67 -56.08 -38.72
C VAL A 272 33.26 -56.86 -37.47
N LEU A 273 32.32 -56.34 -36.69
CA LEU A 273 31.80 -56.99 -35.50
C LEU A 273 31.09 -58.30 -35.84
N LEU A 274 30.29 -58.31 -36.91
CA LEU A 274 29.68 -59.53 -37.46
C LEU A 274 30.73 -60.54 -37.93
N ILE A 275 31.80 -60.09 -38.60
CA ILE A 275 32.90 -60.99 -39.01
C ILE A 275 33.57 -61.62 -37.80
N VAL A 276 33.83 -60.86 -36.73
CA VAL A 276 34.43 -61.38 -35.50
C VAL A 276 33.49 -62.34 -34.76
N LEU A 277 32.19 -62.09 -34.78
CA LEU A 277 31.19 -62.97 -34.15
C LEU A 277 30.92 -64.24 -34.95
N LEU A 278 31.01 -64.18 -36.28
CA LEU A 278 30.67 -65.28 -37.18
C LEU A 278 31.88 -66.18 -37.50
N LYS A 279 33.09 -65.69 -37.26
CA LYS A 279 34.34 -66.44 -37.36
C LYS A 279 34.66 -67.15 -36.04
#